data_AF-A0A925C2C4-F1
#
_entry.id   AF-A0A925C2C4-F1
#
_cell.length_a   1.000
_cell.length_b   1.000
_cell.length_c   1.000
_cell.angle_alpha   90.00
_cell.angle_beta   90.00
_cell.angle_gamma   90.00
#
_symmetry.space_group_name_H-M   'P 1'
#
loop_
_entity.id
_entity.type
_entity.pdbx_description
1 polymer ?
#
loop_
_entity_poly.entity_id
_entity_poly.type
_entity_poly.pdbx_seq_one_letter_code
_entity_poly.pdbx_strand_id
1 'polypeptide(L)'
;MWNTNTLWFEIAIVTIFFLFGHIFLGHFEERSPQWRKILKYIVTLLIIISISIFLGRKIALIVLGVSIIPVVFIHAVMLPKKGINGWTGEPKSKYYDFRGWDKNIFDIDKNELEKKGESKNTGF
;
A
#
# COMPACT_ATOMS: atom_id res chain seq x y z
N MET A 1 -25.95 -6.16 21.71
CA MET A 1 -25.26 -5.27 20.74
C MET A 1 -24.40 -6.06 19.72
N TRP A 2 -24.77 -7.31 19.39
CA TRP A 2 -24.06 -8.17 18.42
C TRP A 2 -24.86 -8.37 17.12
N ASN A 3 -25.73 -7.41 16.78
CA ASN A 3 -26.55 -7.52 15.60
C ASN A 3 -25.75 -7.04 14.39
N THR A 4 -25.38 -7.98 13.51
CA THR A 4 -24.68 -7.66 12.27
C THR A 4 -25.55 -6.84 11.33
N ASN A 5 -26.88 -6.78 11.48
CA ASN A 5 -27.80 -6.03 10.60
C ASN A 5 -27.75 -4.50 10.74
N THR A 6 -26.69 -3.95 11.34
CA THR A 6 -26.47 -2.51 11.49
C THR A 6 -25.26 -2.08 10.66
N LEU A 7 -25.14 -0.78 10.35
CA LEU A 7 -24.01 -0.22 9.60
C LEU A 7 -22.65 -0.43 10.27
N TRP A 8 -22.63 -0.75 11.58
CA TRP A 8 -21.41 -1.12 12.30
C TRP A 8 -20.67 -2.28 11.62
N PHE A 9 -21.39 -3.22 11.00
CA PHE A 9 -20.78 -4.35 10.32
C PHE A 9 -19.93 -3.91 9.12
N GLU A 10 -20.47 -3.05 8.25
CA GLU A 10 -19.73 -2.48 7.12
C GLU A 10 -18.51 -1.67 7.59
N ILE A 11 -18.69 -0.84 8.63
CA ILE A 11 -17.60 -0.06 9.21
C ILE A 11 -16.49 -0.99 9.70
N ALA A 12 -16.82 -2.04 10.45
CA ALA A 12 -15.85 -2.99 10.97
C ALA A 12 -15.10 -3.72 9.83
N ILE A 13 -15.81 -4.21 8.81
CA ILE A 13 -15.20 -4.93 7.68
C ILE A 13 -14.25 -4.02 6.88
N VAL A 14 -14.68 -2.80 6.55
CA VAL A 14 -13.82 -1.83 5.85
C VAL A 14 -12.59 -1.48 6.70
N THR A 15 -12.77 -1.25 8.00
CA THR A 15 -11.67 -0.94 8.91
C THR A 15 -10.64 -2.07 8.99
N ILE A 16 -11.09 -3.32 9.15
CA ILE A 16 -10.22 -4.50 9.18
C ILE A 16 -9.45 -4.64 7.86
N PHE A 17 -10.11 -4.42 6.72
CA PHE A 17 -9.46 -4.47 5.41
C PHE A 17 -8.34 -3.42 5.27
N PHE A 18 -8.61 -2.17 5.66
CA PHE A 18 -7.60 -1.11 5.65
C PHE A 18 -6.47 -1.35 6.65
N LEU A 19 -6.77 -1.92 7.82
CA LEU A 19 -5.76 -2.31 8.80
C LEU A 19 -4.80 -3.33 8.22
N PHE A 20 -5.31 -4.41 7.61
CA PHE A 20 -4.46 -5.41 6.96
C PHE A 20 -3.66 -4.82 5.81
N GLY A 21 -4.29 -3.99 4.97
CA GLY A 21 -3.58 -3.28 3.89
C GLY A 21 -2.45 -2.41 4.41
N HIS A 22 -2.64 -1.72 5.54
CA HIS A 22 -1.59 -0.91 6.15
C HIS A 22 -0.46 -1.77 6.74
N ILE A 23 -0.78 -2.88 7.41
CA ILE A 23 0.22 -3.79 8.01
C ILE A 23 1.06 -4.46 6.92
N PHE A 24 0.42 -5.01 5.89
CA PHE A 24 1.11 -5.82 4.88
C PHE A 24 1.68 -4.99 3.73
N LEU A 25 1.05 -3.88 3.35
CA LEU A 25 1.39 -3.11 2.16
C LEU A 25 1.77 -1.65 2.48
N GLY A 26 1.90 -1.28 3.76
CA GLY A 26 2.19 0.09 4.18
C GLY A 26 3.51 0.66 3.64
N HIS A 27 4.52 -0.20 3.44
CA HIS A 27 5.82 0.17 2.85
C HIS A 27 5.71 0.60 1.38
N PHE A 28 4.67 0.18 0.66
CA PHE A 28 4.39 0.69 -0.68
C PHE A 28 3.94 2.16 -0.64
N GLU A 29 3.53 2.71 0.49
CA GLU A 29 3.10 4.11 0.63
C GLU A 29 3.98 4.93 1.59
N GLU A 30 5.23 4.53 1.81
CA GLU A 30 6.11 5.14 2.82
C GLU A 30 6.34 6.64 2.60
N ARG A 31 6.49 7.10 1.35
CA ARG A 31 6.64 8.53 1.00
C ARG A 31 5.32 9.23 0.64
N SER A 32 4.19 8.53 0.75
CA SER A 32 2.88 9.16 0.46
C SER A 32 2.42 10.02 1.64
N PRO A 33 1.87 11.23 1.41
CA PRO A 33 1.31 12.06 2.47
C PRO A 33 0.26 11.31 3.29
N GLN A 34 0.34 11.39 4.62
CA GLN A 34 -0.55 10.67 5.54
C GLN A 34 -2.03 11.01 5.30
N TRP A 35 -2.34 12.27 4.95
CA TRP A 35 -3.71 12.70 4.67
C TRP A 35 -4.34 11.95 3.48
N ARG A 36 -3.55 11.53 2.47
CA ARG A 36 -4.07 10.74 1.34
C ARG A 36 -4.48 9.34 1.78
N LYS A 37 -3.78 8.77 2.78
CA LYS A 37 -4.11 7.46 3.36
C LYS A 37 -5.43 7.51 4.12
N ILE A 38 -5.59 8.54 4.95
CA ILE A 38 -6.83 8.81 5.68
C ILE A 38 -7.98 9.08 4.71
N LEU A 39 -7.76 9.92 3.70
CA LEU A 39 -8.77 10.23 2.69
C LEU A 39 -9.25 8.97 1.95
N LYS A 40 -8.33 8.09 1.56
CA LYS A 40 -8.68 6.81 0.91
C LYS A 40 -9.61 5.96 1.78
N TYR A 41 -9.31 5.88 3.08
CA TYR A 41 -10.15 5.17 4.05
C TYR A 41 -11.54 5.80 4.17
N ILE A 42 -11.62 7.11 4.43
CA ILE A 42 -12.89 7.83 4.62
C ILE A 42 -13.76 7.76 3.35
N VAL A 43 -13.18 7.97 2.17
CA VAL A 43 -13.90 7.89 0.90
C VAL A 43 -14.43 6.48 0.67
N THR A 44 -13.60 5.45 0.87
CA THR A 44 -14.05 4.05 0.70
C THR A 44 -15.17 3.72 1.69
N LEU A 45 -15.04 4.13 2.95
CA LEU A 45 -16.05 3.91 3.98
C LEU A 45 -17.39 4.55 3.61
N LEU A 46 -17.38 5.82 3.19
CA LEU A 46 -18.58 6.55 2.78
C LEU A 46 -19.24 5.90 1.55
N ILE A 47 -18.46 5.45 0.57
CA ILE A 47 -18.96 4.74 -0.61
C ILE A 47 -19.65 3.44 -0.19
N ILE A 48 -19.00 2.61 0.62
CA ILE A 48 -19.55 1.30 1.03
C ILE A 48 -20.79 1.48 1.90
N ILE A 49 -20.80 2.43 2.84
CA ILE A 49 -21.99 2.74 3.64
C ILE A 49 -23.14 3.21 2.75
N SER A 50 -22.88 4.11 1.81
CA SER A 50 -23.91 4.62 0.90
C SER A 50 -24.51 3.49 0.05
N ILE A 51 -23.66 2.64 -0.54
CA ILE A 51 -24.13 1.47 -1.30
C ILE A 51 -24.95 0.53 -0.41
N SER A 52 -24.53 0.30 0.83
CA SER A 52 -25.29 -0.58 1.75
C SER A 52 -26.68 -0.01 2.06
N ILE A 53 -26.80 1.31 2.25
CA ILE A 53 -28.08 1.98 2.51
C ILE A 53 -29.01 1.90 1.28
N PHE A 54 -28.51 2.20 0.09
CA PHE A 54 -29.36 2.35 -1.11
C PHE A 54 -29.56 1.06 -1.92
N LEU A 55 -28.56 0.19 -1.96
CA LEU A 55 -28.53 -1.03 -2.78
C LEU A 55 -28.43 -2.32 -1.95
N GLY A 56 -28.33 -2.18 -0.63
CA GLY A 56 -28.23 -3.29 0.30
C GLY A 56 -26.81 -3.82 0.48
N ARG A 57 -26.59 -4.43 1.65
CA ARG A 57 -25.30 -4.96 2.09
C ARG A 57 -24.62 -5.89 1.09
N LYS A 58 -25.37 -6.82 0.50
CA LYS A 58 -24.80 -7.82 -0.41
C LYS A 58 -24.05 -7.15 -1.55
N ILE A 59 -24.65 -6.12 -2.14
CA ILE A 59 -24.05 -5.34 -3.23
C ILE A 59 -22.84 -4.55 -2.70
N ALA A 60 -22.95 -3.92 -1.53
CA ALA A 60 -21.83 -3.19 -0.92
C ALA A 60 -20.59 -4.07 -0.71
N LEU A 61 -20.76 -5.30 -0.20
CA LEU A 61 -19.66 -6.23 0.04
C LEU A 61 -19.08 -6.80 -1.26
N ILE A 62 -19.90 -7.03 -2.29
CA ILE A 62 -19.40 -7.40 -3.62
C ILE A 62 -18.54 -6.28 -4.19
N VAL A 63 -19.00 -5.03 -4.10
CA VAL A 63 -18.24 -3.86 -4.57
C VAL A 63 -16.91 -3.73 -3.81
N LEU A 64 -16.93 -3.89 -2.48
CA LEU A 64 -15.70 -3.91 -1.68
C LEU A 64 -14.76 -5.04 -2.13
N GLY A 65 -15.27 -6.26 -2.33
CA GLY A 65 -14.47 -7.39 -2.80
C GLY A 65 -13.86 -7.18 -4.19
N VAL A 66 -14.63 -6.63 -5.12
CA VAL A 66 -14.16 -6.29 -6.49
C VAL A 66 -13.08 -5.21 -6.44
N SER A 67 -13.13 -4.27 -5.48
CA SER A 67 -12.12 -3.22 -5.32
C SER A 67 -10.72 -3.75 -4.96
N ILE A 68 -10.61 -5.03 -4.57
CA ILE A 68 -9.34 -5.71 -4.26
C ILE A 68 -8.60 -6.14 -5.55
N ILE A 69 -9.33 -6.34 -6.65
CA ILE A 69 -8.76 -6.83 -7.92
C ILE A 69 -7.60 -5.94 -8.41
N PRO A 70 -7.72 -4.59 -8.45
CA PRO A 70 -6.60 -3.73 -8.80
C PRO A 70 -5.36 -3.92 -7.91
N VAL A 71 -5.54 -4.13 -6.60
CA VAL A 71 -4.44 -4.39 -5.67
C VAL A 71 -3.74 -5.69 -6.05
N VAL A 72 -4.50 -6.78 -6.21
CA VAL A 72 -3.93 -8.08 -6.60
C VAL A 72 -3.22 -7.99 -7.95
N PHE A 73 -3.81 -7.30 -8.93
CA PHE A 73 -3.21 -7.14 -10.25
C PHE A 73 -1.88 -6.36 -10.19
N ILE A 74 -1.85 -5.25 -9.44
CA ILE A 74 -0.63 -4.44 -9.26
C ILE A 74 0.48 -5.29 -8.65
N HIS A 75 0.18 -6.01 -7.56
CA HIS A 75 1.18 -6.75 -6.79
C HIS A 75 1.58 -8.07 -7.47
N ALA A 76 0.65 -8.82 -8.05
CA ALA A 76 0.94 -10.12 -8.64
C ALA A 76 1.44 -10.05 -10.09
N VAL A 77 1.11 -8.98 -10.83
CA VAL A 77 1.38 -8.90 -12.28
C VAL A 77 2.21 -7.68 -12.64
N MET A 78 1.75 -6.48 -12.29
CA MET A 78 2.35 -5.24 -12.81
C MET A 78 3.75 -4.97 -12.21
N LEU A 79 3.92 -5.12 -10.89
CA LEU A 79 5.20 -4.92 -10.22
C LEU A 79 6.23 -5.98 -10.66
N PRO A 80 5.92 -7.29 -10.66
CA PRO A 80 6.85 -8.32 -11.13
C PRO A 80 7.29 -8.11 -12.59
N LYS A 81 6.38 -7.69 -13.48
CA LYS A 81 6.72 -7.35 -14.88
C LYS A 81 7.73 -6.21 -15.00
N LYS A 82 7.84 -5.34 -13.99
CA LYS A 82 8.84 -4.26 -13.91
C LYS A 82 10.11 -4.68 -13.16
N GLY A 83 10.22 -5.95 -12.77
CA GLY A 83 11.32 -6.48 -11.96
C GLY A 83 11.31 -5.95 -10.52
N ILE A 84 10.12 -5.62 -10.00
CA ILE A 84 9.88 -5.22 -8.61
C ILE A 84 9.12 -6.37 -7.93
N ASN A 85 9.59 -6.82 -6.78
CA ASN A 85 8.92 -7.82 -5.98
C ASN A 85 7.55 -7.28 -5.52
N GLY A 86 6.49 -7.98 -5.89
CA GLY A 86 5.10 -7.61 -5.58
C GLY A 86 4.76 -7.57 -4.10
N TRP A 87 5.54 -8.24 -3.24
CA TRP A 87 5.32 -8.29 -1.80
C TRP A 87 6.24 -7.31 -1.05
N THR A 88 7.53 -7.28 -1.37
CA THR A 88 8.53 -6.47 -0.65
C THR A 88 8.76 -5.09 -1.25
N GLY A 89 8.41 -4.88 -2.52
CA GLY A 89 8.73 -3.65 -3.25
C GLY A 89 10.21 -3.51 -3.62
N GLU A 90 10.99 -4.59 -3.55
CA GLU A 90 12.42 -4.58 -3.89
C GLU A 90 12.69 -4.92 -5.36
N PRO A 91 13.76 -4.39 -5.98
CA PRO A 91 14.69 -3.42 -5.41
C PRO A 91 14.05 -2.03 -5.29
N LYS A 92 14.31 -1.35 -4.15
CA LYS A 92 13.67 -0.07 -3.81
C LYS A 92 13.93 1.03 -4.84
N SER A 93 15.09 1.03 -5.50
CA SER A 93 15.43 1.98 -6.56
C SER A 93 14.44 1.94 -7.75
N LYS A 94 14.10 0.73 -8.24
CA LYS A 94 13.10 0.55 -9.30
C LYS A 94 11.71 0.90 -8.82
N TYR A 95 11.38 0.59 -7.57
CA TYR A 95 10.08 0.93 -7.02
C TYR A 95 9.89 2.44 -6.89
N TYR A 96 10.92 3.16 -6.43
CA TYR A 96 10.89 4.61 -6.32
C TYR A 96 10.78 5.27 -7.68
N ASP A 97 11.49 4.76 -8.68
CA ASP A 97 11.35 5.17 -10.08
C ASP A 97 9.91 4.99 -10.58
N PHE A 98 9.34 3.80 -10.37
CA PHE A 98 7.95 3.50 -10.73
C PHE A 98 6.95 4.45 -10.07
N ARG A 99 7.23 4.91 -8.84
CA ARG A 99 6.39 5.83 -8.08
C ARG A 99 6.66 7.32 -8.37
N GLY A 100 7.70 7.64 -9.13
CA GLY A 100 8.17 9.01 -9.32
C GLY A 100 8.67 9.67 -8.04
N TRP A 101 9.21 8.88 -7.11
CA TRP A 101 9.82 9.36 -5.87
C TRP A 101 11.30 9.65 -6.04
N ASP A 102 11.83 10.54 -5.20
CA ASP A 102 13.25 10.90 -5.21
C ASP A 102 14.15 9.70 -4.88
N LYS A 103 15.17 9.47 -5.71
CA LYS A 103 16.13 8.38 -5.64
C LYS A 103 17.45 8.77 -4.97
N ASN A 104 17.66 10.04 -4.64
CA ASN A 104 18.93 10.57 -4.11
C ASN A 104 19.46 9.81 -2.88
N ILE A 105 18.57 9.13 -2.13
CA ILE A 105 18.95 8.29 -1.00
C ILE A 105 19.87 7.12 -1.38
N PHE A 106 19.79 6.59 -2.60
CA PHE A 106 20.61 5.46 -3.03
C PHE A 106 22.01 5.89 -3.47
N ASP A 107 22.16 7.13 -3.95
CA ASP A 107 23.45 7.67 -4.36
C ASP A 107 24.33 8.00 -3.14
N ILE A 108 23.70 8.45 -2.04
CA ILE A 108 24.38 8.67 -0.75
C ILE A 108 24.94 7.35 -0.22
N ASP A 109 24.12 6.29 -0.17
CA ASP A 109 24.54 4.96 0.29
C ASP A 109 25.74 4.43 -0.51
N LYS A 110 25.72 4.59 -1.84
CA LYS A 110 26.81 4.14 -2.70
C LYS A 110 28.13 4.86 -2.38
N ASN A 111 28.09 6.18 -2.24
CA ASN A 111 29.28 6.99 -1.94
C ASN A 111 29.85 6.68 -0.55
N GLU A 112 29.02 6.39 0.44
CA GLU A 112 29.48 5.96 1.77
C GLU A 112 30.13 4.58 1.74
N LEU A 113 29.58 3.64 0.96
CA LEU A 113 30.16 2.31 0.77
C LEU A 113 31.53 2.37 0.08
N GLU A 114 31.68 3.23 -0.95
CA GLU A 114 32.96 3.46 -1.63
C GLU A 114 34.01 4.02 -0.67
N LYS A 115 33.68 5.06 0.12
CA LYS A 115 34.59 5.63 1.14
C LYS A 115 35.02 4.60 2.19
N LYS A 116 34.11 3.73 2.63
CA LYS A 116 34.40 2.68 3.61
C LYS A 116 35.25 1.53 3.03
N GLY A 117 35.09 1.26 1.73
CA GLY A 117 35.94 0.32 0.99
C GLY A 117 37.36 0.84 0.83
N GLU A 118 37.53 2.11 0.44
CA GLU A 118 38.84 2.76 0.32
C GLU A 118 39.59 2.83 1.66
N SER A 119 38.90 3.23 2.74
CA SER A 119 39.50 3.29 4.09
C SER A 119 40.01 1.93 4.61
N LYS A 120 39.47 0.81 4.14
CA LYS A 120 39.95 -0.54 4.51
C LYS A 120 41.15 -0.99 3.68
N ASN A 121 41.36 -0.43 2.50
CA ASN A 121 42.47 -0.78 1.60
C ASN A 121 43.74 0.06 1.84
N THR A 122 43.65 1.19 2.54
CA THR A 122 44.81 2.05 2.87
C THR A 122 45.44 1.73 4.23
N GLY A 123 45.04 0.63 4.89
CA GLY A 123 45.62 0.15 6.14
C GLY A 123 46.72 -0.88 5.90
N PHE A 124 47.86 -0.45 5.36
CA PHE A 124 49.15 -1.16 5.38
C PHE A 124 50.29 -0.15 5.41
#